data_AF-R4K113-F1
#
_entry.id   AF-R4K113-F1
#
_cell.length_a   1.000
_cell.length_b   1.000
_cell.length_c   1.000
_cell.angle_alpha   90.00
_cell.angle_beta   90.00
_cell.angle_gamma   90.00
#
_symmetry.space_group_name_H-M   'P 1'
#
loop_
_entity.id
_entity.type
_entity.pdbx_description
1 polymer ?
#
loop_
_entity_poly.entity_id
_entity_poly.type
_entity_poly.pdbx_seq_one_letter_code
_entity_poly.pdbx_strand_id
1 'polypeptide(L)'
;MEFSNKEILRAKRDLENIIDDIFNCDSIYIYDINLKRLIKILKDNNVLNTITNPYFNVEINFNEIEYQENINDWIEFNIPEDIELEIAYVLQRLQEVLYNDFNILNFTHMVFKMDTYNGNIKCWNNNILRPCLRELLIKIQDLIEDEVTGKDMVDSSRLNIYNISNVSVSNNSNLAIGENIKQDININELFNKLLNTANLINNDEEKNRVIQCINEMKDNNGKKSLLDKYNKFIESAANHMTLFTPLIPLLTLLLTNIK
;
A
#
# COMPACT_ATOMS: atom_id res chain seq x y z
N MET A 1 0.27 4.76 -17.99
CA MET A 1 1.60 4.30 -18.47
C MET A 1 1.41 2.86 -18.87
N GLU A 2 2.12 2.33 -19.87
CA GLU A 2 1.97 0.93 -20.28
C GLU A 2 3.28 0.18 -20.09
N PHE A 3 3.19 -1.10 -19.74
CA PHE A 3 4.31 -2.01 -19.59
C PHE A 3 4.13 -3.22 -20.49
N SER A 4 5.22 -3.69 -21.09
CA SER A 4 5.19 -4.95 -21.80
C SER A 4 5.16 -6.13 -20.82
N ASN A 5 4.53 -7.23 -21.23
CA ASN A 5 4.52 -8.48 -20.47
C ASN A 5 5.94 -8.91 -20.04
N LYS A 6 6.90 -8.78 -20.97
CA LYS A 6 8.31 -9.11 -20.72
C LYS A 6 8.94 -8.25 -19.62
N GLU A 7 8.61 -6.97 -19.54
CA GLU A 7 9.09 -6.08 -18.46
C GLU A 7 8.53 -6.51 -17.11
N ILE A 8 7.25 -6.87 -17.06
CA ILE A 8 6.58 -7.31 -15.83
C ILE A 8 7.18 -8.62 -15.32
N LEU A 9 7.35 -9.61 -16.19
CA LEU A 9 7.95 -10.89 -15.82
C LEU A 9 9.41 -10.75 -15.38
N ARG A 10 10.18 -9.83 -15.99
CA ARG A 10 11.54 -9.51 -15.55
C ARG A 10 11.55 -8.86 -14.18
N ALA A 11 10.67 -7.89 -13.95
CA ALA A 11 10.54 -7.21 -12.67
C ALA A 11 10.22 -8.19 -11.53
N LYS A 12 9.27 -9.12 -11.76
CA LYS A 12 8.96 -10.21 -10.82
C LYS A 12 10.18 -11.07 -10.52
N ARG A 13 10.86 -11.58 -11.56
CA ARG A 13 12.04 -12.43 -11.39
C ARG A 13 13.17 -11.71 -10.65
N ASP A 14 13.40 -10.44 -10.96
CA ASP A 14 14.46 -9.68 -10.31
C ASP A 14 14.12 -9.43 -8.82
N LEU A 15 12.83 -9.31 -8.47
CA LEU A 15 12.34 -9.31 -7.09
C LEU A 15 12.55 -10.67 -6.39
N GLU A 16 12.20 -11.78 -7.04
CA GLU A 16 12.42 -13.13 -6.49
C GLU A 16 13.91 -13.38 -6.17
N ASN A 17 14.80 -13.01 -7.10
CA ASN A 17 16.24 -13.16 -6.92
C ASN A 17 16.77 -12.38 -5.72
N ILE A 18 16.32 -11.13 -5.51
CA ILE A 18 16.80 -10.35 -4.35
C ILE A 18 16.24 -10.89 -3.03
N ILE A 19 15.02 -11.43 -3.05
CA ILE A 19 14.42 -12.09 -1.88
C ILE A 19 15.23 -13.36 -1.52
N ASP A 20 15.61 -14.15 -2.51
CA ASP A 20 16.48 -15.32 -2.31
C ASP A 20 17.88 -14.92 -1.80
N ASP A 21 18.46 -13.84 -2.33
CA ASP A 21 19.74 -13.28 -1.84
C ASP A 21 19.67 -12.89 -0.35
N ILE A 22 18.55 -12.33 0.11
CA ILE A 22 18.34 -11.95 1.53
C ILE A 22 18.30 -13.20 2.43
N PHE A 23 17.61 -14.24 1.99
CA PHE A 23 17.36 -15.41 2.82
C PHE A 23 18.46 -16.47 2.79
N ASN A 24 19.33 -16.44 1.79
CA ASN A 24 20.45 -17.37 1.63
C ASN A 24 21.81 -16.74 1.98
N CYS A 25 21.84 -15.54 2.59
CA CYS A 25 23.09 -14.93 3.03
C CYS A 25 23.44 -15.28 4.49
N ASP A 26 24.68 -15.70 4.72
CA ASP A 26 25.20 -16.00 6.07
C ASP A 26 25.89 -14.81 6.74
N SER A 27 26.14 -13.72 5.99
CA SER A 27 26.85 -12.54 6.47
C SER A 27 25.89 -11.40 6.79
N ILE A 28 25.98 -10.89 8.02
CA ILE A 28 25.22 -9.73 8.52
C ILE A 28 25.43 -8.49 7.62
N TYR A 29 26.65 -8.26 7.16
CA TYR A 29 26.96 -7.13 6.29
C TYR A 29 26.29 -7.25 4.91
N ILE A 30 26.29 -8.46 4.36
CA ILE A 30 25.63 -8.75 3.08
C ILE A 30 24.10 -8.70 3.23
N TYR A 31 23.59 -9.11 4.39
CA TYR A 31 22.16 -9.00 4.71
C TYR A 31 21.66 -7.55 4.64
N ASP A 32 22.35 -6.61 5.31
CA ASP A 32 22.01 -5.18 5.25
C ASP A 32 22.06 -4.62 3.82
N ILE A 33 23.09 -4.99 3.04
CA ILE A 33 23.19 -4.62 1.62
C ILE A 33 22.01 -5.16 0.82
N ASN A 34 21.60 -6.41 1.04
CA ASN A 34 20.51 -7.03 0.31
C ASN A 34 19.15 -6.42 0.66
N LEU A 35 18.93 -6.02 1.92
CA LEU A 35 17.73 -5.23 2.29
C LEU A 35 17.70 -3.88 1.58
N LYS A 36 18.83 -3.17 1.52
CA LYS A 36 18.93 -1.90 0.77
C LYS A 36 18.68 -2.09 -0.72
N ARG A 37 19.22 -3.16 -1.31
CA ARG A 37 18.98 -3.54 -2.72
C ARG A 37 17.51 -3.86 -2.97
N LEU A 38 16.82 -4.54 -2.05
CA LEU A 38 15.38 -4.82 -2.13
C LEU A 38 14.57 -3.52 -2.18
N ILE A 39 14.78 -2.59 -1.25
CA ILE A 39 14.04 -1.32 -1.28
C ILE A 39 14.36 -0.51 -2.53
N LYS A 40 15.63 -0.49 -2.94
CA LYS A 40 16.03 0.20 -4.16
C LYS A 40 15.33 -0.36 -5.39
N ILE A 41 15.25 -1.69 -5.56
CA ILE A 41 14.57 -2.26 -6.72
C ILE A 41 13.06 -1.99 -6.68
N LEU A 42 12.43 -2.02 -5.50
CA LEU A 42 11.00 -1.68 -5.35
C LEU A 42 10.69 -0.23 -5.73
N LYS A 43 11.60 0.71 -5.47
CA LYS A 43 11.42 2.14 -5.78
C LYS A 43 11.86 2.53 -7.19
N ASP A 44 12.98 1.99 -7.67
CA ASP A 44 13.61 2.39 -8.93
C ASP A 44 13.05 1.64 -10.16
N ASN A 45 12.55 0.40 -9.98
CA ASN A 45 11.93 -0.34 -11.07
C ASN A 45 10.49 0.16 -11.29
N ASN A 46 10.21 0.76 -12.45
CA ASN A 46 8.89 1.34 -12.74
C ASN A 46 7.71 0.38 -12.53
N VAL A 47 7.86 -0.91 -12.86
CA VAL A 47 6.80 -1.91 -12.67
C VAL A 47 6.59 -2.19 -11.18
N LEU A 48 7.67 -2.54 -10.46
CA LEU A 48 7.56 -2.84 -9.02
C LEU A 48 7.11 -1.63 -8.23
N ASN A 49 7.57 -0.44 -8.60
CA ASN A 49 7.14 0.80 -7.97
C ASN A 49 5.65 1.04 -8.22
N THR A 50 5.16 0.84 -9.45
CA THR A 50 3.71 0.95 -9.73
C THR A 50 2.89 0.03 -8.83
N ILE A 51 3.35 -1.21 -8.66
CA ILE A 51 2.68 -2.25 -7.86
C ILE A 51 2.78 -1.97 -6.35
N THR A 52 3.95 -1.56 -5.86
CA THR A 52 4.27 -1.54 -4.42
C THR A 52 4.25 -0.16 -3.79
N ASN A 53 4.29 0.92 -4.58
CA ASN A 53 4.22 2.30 -4.07
C ASN A 53 3.03 2.54 -3.12
N PRO A 54 1.82 1.98 -3.34
CA PRO A 54 0.72 2.16 -2.39
C PRO A 54 1.10 1.80 -0.95
N TYR A 55 1.80 0.67 -0.72
CA TYR A 55 2.24 0.23 0.62
C TYR A 55 3.17 1.21 1.32
N PHE A 56 3.97 1.97 0.57
CA PHE A 56 4.88 2.97 1.13
C PHE A 56 4.18 4.28 1.52
N ASN A 57 2.94 4.50 1.07
CA ASN A 57 2.18 5.72 1.35
C ASN A 57 1.06 5.49 2.39
N VAL A 58 0.98 4.28 2.94
CA VAL A 58 0.03 3.92 3.99
C VAL A 58 0.43 4.62 5.28
N GLU A 59 -0.52 5.21 5.97
CA GLU A 59 -0.26 5.75 7.31
C GLU A 59 -0.11 4.58 8.29
N ILE A 60 1.12 4.37 8.78
CA ILE A 60 1.45 3.33 9.75
C ILE A 60 1.79 4.00 11.07
N ASN A 61 1.05 3.66 12.13
CA ASN A 61 1.41 4.08 13.49
C ASN A 61 2.49 3.15 14.05
N PHE A 62 3.74 3.49 13.79
CA PHE A 62 4.88 2.71 14.29
C PHE A 62 4.91 2.57 15.82
N ASN A 63 4.37 3.53 16.58
CA ASN A 63 4.37 3.48 18.04
C ASN A 63 3.37 2.46 18.62
N GLU A 64 2.32 2.11 17.86
CA GLU A 64 1.37 1.05 18.25
C GLU A 64 1.96 -0.34 17.98
N ILE A 65 2.75 -0.46 16.91
CA ILE A 65 3.38 -1.72 16.48
C ILE A 65 4.66 -1.99 17.26
N GLU A 66 5.46 -0.96 17.53
CA GLU A 66 6.74 -1.01 18.22
C GLU A 66 6.63 -0.20 19.52
N TYR A 67 5.93 -0.75 20.50
CA TYR A 67 5.70 -0.06 21.75
C TYR A 67 6.94 -0.11 22.64
N GLN A 68 7.31 1.05 23.18
CA GLN A 68 8.34 1.22 24.20
C GLN A 68 7.91 2.27 25.21
N GLU A 69 8.04 1.98 26.50
CA GLU A 69 7.80 2.96 27.55
C GLU A 69 8.95 3.96 27.67
N ASN A 70 10.21 3.48 27.56
CA ASN A 70 11.41 4.31 27.53
C ASN A 70 12.36 3.92 26.39
N ILE A 71 13.23 4.85 25.98
CA ILE A 71 14.21 4.67 24.88
C ILE A 71 15.12 3.43 25.04
N ASN A 72 15.42 3.04 26.27
CA ASN A 72 16.31 1.91 26.56
C ASN A 72 15.55 0.60 26.87
N ASP A 73 14.23 0.64 26.84
CA ASP A 73 13.43 -0.54 27.12
C ASP A 73 13.33 -1.44 25.89
N TRP A 74 13.03 -2.69 26.14
CA TRP A 74 12.74 -3.64 25.08
C TRP A 74 11.49 -3.22 24.29
N ILE A 75 11.48 -3.53 23.00
CA ILE A 75 10.32 -3.28 22.15
C ILE A 75 9.29 -4.39 22.40
N GLU A 76 8.08 -3.99 22.78
CA GLU A 76 6.90 -4.83 22.66
C GLU A 76 6.39 -4.74 21.22
N PHE A 77 6.39 -5.87 20.53
CA PHE A 77 6.20 -5.91 19.09
C PHE A 77 4.86 -6.53 18.72
N ASN A 78 3.93 -5.69 18.27
CA ASN A 78 2.54 -6.01 17.97
C ASN A 78 2.29 -5.87 16.47
N ILE A 79 2.65 -6.91 15.70
CA ILE A 79 2.46 -6.89 14.25
C ILE A 79 0.95 -6.80 13.89
N PRO A 80 0.56 -6.01 12.88
CA PRO A 80 -0.83 -5.97 12.44
C PRO A 80 -1.35 -7.34 12.00
N GLU A 81 -2.59 -7.67 12.36
CA GLU A 81 -3.27 -8.89 11.87
C GLU A 81 -3.70 -8.76 10.40
N ASP A 82 -3.89 -7.53 9.93
CA ASP A 82 -4.21 -7.24 8.53
C ASP A 82 -2.93 -7.34 7.69
N ILE A 83 -2.93 -8.26 6.72
CA ILE A 83 -1.77 -8.53 5.86
C ILE A 83 -1.35 -7.33 5.01
N GLU A 84 -2.27 -6.44 4.63
CA GLU A 84 -1.95 -5.23 3.87
C GLU A 84 -1.19 -4.23 4.74
N LEU A 85 -1.60 -4.10 6.01
CA LEU A 85 -0.91 -3.27 6.99
C LEU A 85 0.42 -3.88 7.41
N GLU A 86 0.49 -5.21 7.52
CA GLU A 86 1.75 -5.92 7.77
C GLU A 86 2.76 -5.66 6.65
N ILE A 87 2.36 -5.87 5.39
CA ILE A 87 3.24 -5.61 4.23
C ILE A 87 3.66 -4.14 4.21
N ALA A 88 2.73 -3.22 4.41
CA ALA A 88 3.03 -1.78 4.46
C ALA A 88 4.05 -1.44 5.55
N TYR A 89 3.80 -1.92 6.78
CA TYR A 89 4.70 -1.74 7.91
C TYR A 89 6.11 -2.27 7.60
N VAL A 90 6.23 -3.51 7.11
CA VAL A 90 7.54 -4.11 6.83
C VAL A 90 8.27 -3.36 5.74
N LEU A 91 7.60 -3.03 4.62
CA LEU A 91 8.24 -2.30 3.52
C LEU A 91 8.68 -0.90 3.95
N GLN A 92 7.86 -0.17 4.71
CA GLN A 92 8.24 1.15 5.24
C GLN A 92 9.37 1.04 6.26
N ARG A 93 9.37 0.04 7.14
CA ARG A 93 10.45 -0.16 8.11
C ARG A 93 11.78 -0.50 7.43
N LEU A 94 11.73 -1.29 6.36
CA LEU A 94 12.91 -1.54 5.51
C LEU A 94 13.34 -0.30 4.73
N GLN A 95 12.41 0.58 4.35
CA GLN A 95 12.75 1.86 3.72
C GLN A 95 13.61 2.73 4.65
N GLU A 96 13.34 2.71 5.96
CA GLU A 96 14.15 3.41 6.95
C GLU A 96 15.61 2.91 6.99
N VAL A 97 15.86 1.63 6.72
CA VAL A 97 17.23 1.04 6.60
C VAL A 97 18.02 1.75 5.50
N LEU A 98 17.35 2.18 4.43
CA LEU A 98 18.00 2.84 3.30
C LEU A 98 18.24 4.34 3.53
N TYR A 99 17.30 5.04 4.19
CA TYR A 99 17.28 6.51 4.19
C TYR A 99 17.55 7.19 5.53
N ASN A 100 17.30 6.55 6.67
CA ASN A 100 17.23 7.22 7.98
C ASN A 100 18.17 6.61 9.04
N ASP A 101 19.29 6.04 8.62
CA ASP A 101 20.29 5.39 9.49
C ASP A 101 19.70 4.32 10.45
N PHE A 102 18.54 3.77 10.10
CA PHE A 102 17.88 2.75 10.92
C PHE A 102 18.70 1.45 10.91
N ASN A 103 19.07 1.00 12.11
CA ASN A 103 19.89 -0.19 12.28
C ASN A 103 19.01 -1.41 12.58
N ILE A 104 18.76 -2.23 11.55
CA ILE A 104 17.96 -3.45 11.66
C ILE A 104 18.51 -4.45 12.69
N LEU A 105 19.83 -4.46 12.93
CA LEU A 105 20.45 -5.37 13.90
C LEU A 105 20.11 -4.98 15.33
N ASN A 106 20.18 -3.67 15.62
CA ASN A 106 19.79 -3.16 16.93
C ASN A 106 18.28 -3.34 17.14
N PHE A 107 17.47 -3.01 16.14
CA PHE A 107 16.02 -3.19 16.20
C PHE A 107 15.64 -4.64 16.49
N THR A 108 16.14 -5.59 15.70
CA THR A 108 15.82 -7.01 15.90
C THR A 108 16.32 -7.53 17.24
N HIS A 109 17.45 -7.02 17.74
CA HIS A 109 17.91 -7.32 19.10
C HIS A 109 16.94 -6.82 20.16
N MET A 110 16.43 -5.59 20.02
CA MET A 110 15.49 -4.99 20.96
C MET A 110 14.12 -5.69 20.98
N VAL A 111 13.73 -6.31 19.87
CA VAL A 111 12.49 -7.09 19.75
C VAL A 111 12.67 -8.53 20.27
N PHE A 112 13.62 -9.29 19.72
CA PHE A 112 13.68 -10.75 19.91
C PHE A 112 14.61 -11.19 21.04
N LYS A 113 15.53 -10.34 21.50
CA LYS A 113 16.34 -10.53 22.71
C LYS A 113 17.17 -11.82 22.72
N MET A 114 17.51 -12.36 21.55
CA MET A 114 18.43 -13.49 21.42
C MET A 114 19.86 -13.04 21.73
N ASP A 115 20.68 -13.96 22.23
CA ASP A 115 22.07 -13.70 22.62
C ASP A 115 23.00 -13.27 21.48
N THR A 116 22.58 -13.46 20.21
CA THR A 116 23.38 -13.13 19.03
C THR A 116 22.57 -12.35 18.00
N TYR A 117 23.21 -11.41 17.29
CA TYR A 117 22.59 -10.71 16.17
C TYR A 117 22.05 -11.68 15.11
N ASN A 118 22.80 -12.74 14.81
CA ASN A 118 22.34 -13.77 13.88
C ASN A 118 21.06 -14.48 14.36
N GLY A 119 20.93 -14.74 15.66
CA GLY A 119 19.71 -15.29 16.25
C GLY A 119 18.52 -14.35 16.06
N ASN A 120 18.72 -13.06 16.37
CA ASN A 120 17.68 -12.03 16.22
C ASN A 120 17.25 -11.85 14.75
N ILE A 121 18.19 -11.80 13.81
CA ILE A 121 17.89 -11.73 12.36
C ILE A 121 17.14 -12.98 11.91
N LYS A 122 17.51 -14.18 12.37
CA LYS A 122 16.78 -15.40 12.03
C LYS A 122 15.34 -15.36 12.54
N CYS A 123 15.10 -14.85 13.75
CA CYS A 123 13.75 -14.65 14.28
C CYS A 123 12.96 -13.64 13.45
N TRP A 124 13.55 -12.49 13.11
CA TRP A 124 12.94 -11.51 12.22
C TRP A 124 12.59 -12.10 10.86
N ASN A 125 13.55 -12.78 10.23
CA ASN A 125 13.36 -13.39 8.92
C ASN A 125 12.25 -14.43 8.93
N ASN A 126 12.24 -15.34 9.91
CA ASN A 126 11.31 -16.45 9.90
C ASN A 126 9.89 -16.06 10.31
N ASN A 127 9.74 -15.10 11.23
CA ASN A 127 8.44 -14.75 11.77
C ASN A 127 7.80 -13.56 11.05
N ILE A 128 8.59 -12.65 10.48
CA ILE A 128 8.09 -11.36 9.97
C ILE A 128 8.42 -11.19 8.49
N LEU A 129 9.70 -11.13 8.13
CA LEU A 129 10.09 -10.72 6.78
C LEU A 129 9.75 -11.77 5.72
N ARG A 130 9.99 -13.06 5.98
CA ARG A 130 9.70 -14.13 5.00
C ARG A 130 8.20 -14.32 4.76
N PRO A 131 7.32 -14.38 5.78
CA PRO A 131 5.89 -14.39 5.56
C PRO A 131 5.43 -13.17 4.72
N CYS A 132 5.81 -11.95 5.13
CA CYS A 132 5.47 -10.73 4.41
C CYS A 132 5.88 -10.76 2.93
N LEU A 133 7.15 -11.09 2.63
CA LEU A 133 7.65 -11.09 1.26
C LEU A 133 7.04 -12.20 0.41
N ARG A 134 6.69 -13.34 1.03
CA ARG A 134 5.95 -14.41 0.36
C ARG A 134 4.56 -13.94 -0.05
N GLU A 135 3.81 -13.31 0.86
CA GLU A 135 2.47 -12.81 0.53
C GLU A 135 2.51 -11.71 -0.55
N LEU A 136 3.52 -10.83 -0.50
CA LEU A 136 3.75 -9.85 -1.57
C LEU A 136 4.00 -10.53 -2.93
N LEU A 137 4.84 -11.57 -2.98
CA LEU A 137 5.12 -12.32 -4.20
C LEU A 137 3.88 -13.05 -4.73
N ILE A 138 3.07 -13.64 -3.84
CA ILE A 138 1.81 -14.30 -4.21
C ILE A 138 0.88 -13.28 -4.86
N LYS A 139 0.66 -12.12 -4.24
CA LYS A 139 -0.17 -11.05 -4.81
C LYS A 139 0.31 -10.59 -6.18
N ILE A 140 1.62 -10.47 -6.38
CA ILE A 140 2.22 -10.12 -7.69
C ILE A 140 2.00 -11.25 -8.70
N GLN A 141 2.12 -12.51 -8.29
CA GLN A 141 1.88 -13.66 -9.14
C GLN A 141 0.42 -13.73 -9.59
N ASP A 142 -0.53 -13.60 -8.65
CA ASP A 142 -1.97 -13.60 -8.94
C ASP A 142 -2.32 -12.47 -9.92
N LEU A 143 -1.79 -11.26 -9.69
CA LEU A 143 -1.94 -10.14 -10.62
C LEU A 143 -1.42 -10.46 -12.03
N ILE A 144 -0.28 -11.15 -12.15
CA ILE A 144 0.29 -11.52 -13.45
C ILE A 144 -0.59 -12.57 -14.14
N GLU A 145 -1.09 -13.55 -13.39
CA GLU A 145 -2.01 -14.56 -13.91
C GLU A 145 -3.28 -13.92 -14.46
N ASP A 146 -3.89 -13.00 -13.71
CA ASP A 146 -5.16 -12.37 -14.05
C ASP A 146 -5.03 -11.28 -15.12
N GLU A 147 -4.03 -10.39 -15.00
CA GLU A 147 -3.98 -9.16 -15.78
C GLU A 147 -2.94 -9.13 -16.90
N VAL A 148 -1.95 -10.03 -16.88
CA VAL A 148 -0.80 -9.98 -17.79
C VAL A 148 -0.79 -11.14 -18.77
N THR A 149 -1.24 -12.32 -18.34
CA THR A 149 -1.19 -13.54 -19.16
C THR A 149 -2.00 -13.37 -20.45
N GLY A 150 -1.34 -13.60 -21.59
CA GLY A 150 -1.96 -13.48 -22.92
C GLY A 150 -2.06 -12.05 -23.46
N LYS A 151 -1.58 -11.03 -22.74
CA LYS A 151 -1.52 -9.63 -23.21
C LYS A 151 -0.09 -9.24 -23.57
N ASP A 152 0.07 -8.47 -24.65
CA ASP A 152 1.37 -7.93 -25.07
C ASP A 152 1.76 -6.70 -24.24
N MET A 153 0.79 -5.81 -24.02
CA MET A 153 0.90 -4.57 -23.27
C MET A 153 -0.17 -4.51 -22.18
N VAL A 154 0.21 -3.98 -21.02
CA VAL A 154 -0.66 -3.85 -19.84
C VAL A 154 -0.60 -2.42 -19.33
N ASP A 155 -1.77 -1.80 -19.15
CA ASP A 155 -1.87 -0.46 -18.55
C ASP A 155 -1.53 -0.54 -17.05
N SER A 156 -0.72 0.40 -16.57
CA SER A 156 -0.30 0.54 -15.18
C SER A 156 -1.46 0.56 -14.17
N SER A 157 -2.63 1.07 -14.57
CA SER A 157 -3.84 1.11 -13.72
C SER A 157 -4.37 -0.28 -13.35
N ARG A 158 -4.05 -1.30 -14.14
CA ARG A 158 -4.39 -2.69 -13.85
C ARG A 158 -3.43 -3.35 -12.87
N LEU A 159 -2.24 -2.77 -12.64
CA LEU A 159 -1.18 -3.37 -11.83
C LEU A 159 -1.28 -3.00 -10.34
N ASN A 160 -2.49 -2.96 -9.78
CA ASN A 160 -2.69 -2.66 -8.37
C ASN A 160 -2.93 -3.95 -7.58
N ILE A 161 -2.07 -4.21 -6.59
CA ILE A 161 -2.21 -5.33 -5.65
C ILE A 161 -2.60 -4.88 -4.25
N TYR A 162 -2.67 -3.56 -4.03
CA TYR A 162 -2.94 -3.00 -2.72
C TYR A 162 -4.43 -2.87 -2.50
N ASN A 163 -4.93 -3.55 -1.47
CA ASN A 163 -6.35 -3.67 -1.25
C ASN A 163 -6.73 -3.29 0.18
N ILE A 164 -6.62 -2.01 0.56
CA ILE A 164 -7.18 -1.56 1.85
C ILE A 164 -8.70 -1.69 1.80
N SER A 165 -9.16 -2.71 2.50
CA SER A 165 -10.53 -2.88 2.96
C SER A 165 -10.62 -2.64 4.46
N ASN A 166 -10.06 -1.57 5.01
CA ASN A 166 -10.27 -1.18 6.42
C ASN A 166 -10.15 0.36 6.50
N VAL A 167 -11.17 1.17 6.78
CA VAL A 167 -12.13 1.14 7.91
C VAL A 167 -11.41 0.89 9.22
N SER A 168 -10.94 1.98 9.81
CA SER A 168 -11.05 2.10 11.24
C SER A 168 -12.55 2.06 11.61
N VAL A 169 -12.89 1.04 12.41
CA VAL A 169 -14.07 0.91 13.28
C VAL A 169 -15.35 0.31 12.67
N SER A 170 -15.62 -0.92 13.09
CA SER A 170 -16.91 -1.62 13.18
C SER A 170 -17.70 -1.88 11.90
N ASN A 171 -17.68 -3.15 11.49
CA ASN A 171 -18.64 -3.92 10.68
C ASN A 171 -18.08 -4.41 9.35
N ASN A 172 -17.92 -5.73 9.31
CA ASN A 172 -17.62 -6.59 8.17
C ASN A 172 -18.11 -6.06 6.81
N SER A 173 -17.18 -5.65 5.96
CA SER A 173 -17.29 -5.82 4.51
C SER A 173 -15.91 -5.72 3.86
N ASN A 174 -15.33 -6.87 3.54
CA ASN A 174 -14.08 -7.00 2.78
C ASN A 174 -14.33 -6.55 1.32
N LEU A 175 -13.52 -5.64 0.79
CA LEU A 175 -13.63 -5.13 -0.59
C LEU A 175 -12.53 -5.76 -1.45
N ALA A 176 -12.84 -6.87 -2.13
CA ALA A 176 -12.01 -7.36 -3.23
C ALA A 176 -12.43 -6.68 -4.53
N ILE A 177 -11.53 -5.98 -5.22
CA ILE A 177 -11.79 -5.37 -6.54
C ILE A 177 -11.34 -6.37 -7.62
N GLY A 178 -12.32 -7.04 -8.24
CA GLY A 178 -12.13 -7.89 -9.42
C GLY A 178 -13.38 -7.81 -10.31
N GLU A 179 -13.21 -7.89 -11.63
CA GLU A 179 -14.19 -7.56 -12.69
C GLU A 179 -15.56 -8.30 -12.65
N ASN A 180 -15.81 -9.17 -11.67
CA ASN A 180 -17.10 -9.89 -11.52
C ASN A 180 -17.73 -9.82 -10.12
N ILE A 181 -17.27 -8.94 -9.23
CA ILE A 181 -17.83 -8.82 -7.88
C ILE A 181 -18.82 -7.65 -7.84
N LYS A 182 -20.12 -7.94 -7.72
CA LYS A 182 -21.13 -6.94 -7.34
C LYS A 182 -20.84 -6.49 -5.91
N GLN A 183 -20.04 -5.44 -5.76
CA GLN A 183 -19.77 -4.81 -4.48
C GLN A 183 -20.95 -3.95 -4.05
N ASP A 184 -21.50 -4.22 -2.87
CA ASP A 184 -22.28 -3.23 -2.13
C ASP A 184 -21.30 -2.18 -1.59
N ILE A 185 -21.03 -1.16 -2.41
CA ILE A 185 -20.24 0.00 -2.00
C ILE A 185 -20.97 0.66 -0.83
N ASN A 186 -20.34 0.73 0.34
CA ASN A 186 -20.85 1.57 1.41
C ASN A 186 -20.63 3.05 1.03
N ILE A 187 -21.61 3.61 0.34
CA ILE A 187 -21.55 4.95 -0.25
C ILE A 187 -21.21 6.01 0.80
N ASN A 188 -21.74 5.88 2.02
CA ASN A 188 -21.48 6.83 3.09
C ASN A 188 -20.02 6.83 3.52
N GLU A 189 -19.40 5.65 3.55
CA GLU A 189 -18.00 5.50 3.91
C GLU A 189 -17.07 6.08 2.85
N LEU A 190 -17.38 5.87 1.55
CA LEU A 190 -16.66 6.49 0.44
C LEU A 190 -16.69 8.02 0.52
N PHE A 191 -17.86 8.62 0.79
CA PHE A 191 -17.95 10.07 0.95
C PHE A 191 -17.22 10.59 2.19
N ASN A 192 -17.20 9.83 3.29
CA ASN A 192 -16.42 10.21 4.47
C ASN A 192 -14.91 10.16 4.19
N LYS A 193 -14.43 9.15 3.45
CA LYS A 193 -13.04 9.08 2.98
C LYS A 193 -12.67 10.30 2.13
N LEU A 194 -13.53 10.68 1.18
CA LEU A 194 -13.31 11.88 0.35
C LEU A 194 -13.22 13.17 1.18
N LEU A 195 -14.08 13.34 2.18
CA LEU A 195 -14.04 14.49 3.08
C LEU A 195 -12.75 14.52 3.92
N ASN A 196 -12.31 13.36 4.41
CA ASN A 196 -11.05 13.24 5.14
C ASN A 196 -9.84 13.57 4.24
N THR A 197 -9.82 13.07 3.00
CA THR A 197 -8.80 13.39 2.01
C THR A 197 -8.77 14.89 1.68
N ALA A 198 -9.93 15.53 1.55
CA ALA A 198 -10.02 16.98 1.32
C ALA A 198 -9.47 17.81 2.48
N ASN A 199 -9.50 17.27 3.71
CA ASN A 199 -8.93 17.96 4.87
C ASN A 199 -7.40 18.09 4.82
N LEU A 200 -6.72 17.31 3.97
CA LEU A 200 -5.26 17.37 3.75
C LEU A 200 -4.84 18.51 2.81
N ILE A 201 -5.80 19.21 2.17
CA ILE A 201 -5.52 20.37 1.33
C ILE A 201 -5.14 21.56 2.22
N ASN A 202 -3.93 22.08 2.04
CA ASN A 202 -3.38 23.17 2.86
C ASN A 202 -4.05 24.54 2.58
N ASN A 203 -4.60 24.75 1.39
CA ASN A 203 -5.28 25.99 1.03
C ASN A 203 -6.76 25.92 1.44
N ASP A 204 -7.16 26.74 2.42
CA ASP A 204 -8.53 26.72 2.96
C ASP A 204 -9.62 27.05 1.92
N GLU A 205 -9.33 27.92 0.94
CA GLU A 205 -10.31 28.27 -0.09
C GLU A 205 -10.53 27.10 -1.05
N GLU A 206 -9.45 26.46 -1.50
CA GLU A 206 -9.52 25.28 -2.37
C GLU A 206 -10.12 24.07 -1.64
N LYS A 207 -9.72 23.86 -0.38
CA LYS A 207 -10.27 22.84 0.51
C LYS A 207 -11.79 22.97 0.62
N ASN A 208 -12.29 24.17 0.93
CA ASN A 208 -13.72 24.41 1.08
C ASN A 208 -14.49 24.17 -0.23
N ARG A 209 -13.93 24.56 -1.37
CA ARG A 209 -14.51 24.27 -2.69
C ARG A 209 -14.61 22.78 -2.97
N VAL A 210 -13.54 22.03 -2.70
CA VAL A 210 -13.51 20.57 -2.90
C VAL A 210 -14.51 19.87 -1.96
N ILE A 211 -14.54 20.25 -0.68
CA ILE A 211 -15.52 19.73 0.30
C ILE A 211 -16.96 20.00 -0.15
N GLN A 212 -17.23 21.20 -0.67
CA GLN A 212 -18.55 21.52 -1.20
C GLN A 212 -18.92 20.60 -2.36
N CYS A 213 -18.00 20.38 -3.33
CA CYS A 213 -18.25 19.46 -4.44
C CYS A 213 -18.50 18.02 -3.98
N ILE A 214 -17.77 17.55 -2.96
CA ILE A 214 -17.98 16.22 -2.36
C ILE A 214 -19.37 16.10 -1.73
N ASN A 215 -19.81 17.11 -0.97
CA ASN A 215 -21.14 17.13 -0.38
C ASN A 215 -22.23 17.19 -1.45
N GLU A 216 -22.04 17.98 -2.51
CA GLU A 216 -22.97 18.02 -3.64
C GLU A 216 -23.08 16.66 -4.35
N MET A 217 -21.97 15.93 -4.51
CA MET A 217 -22.01 14.56 -5.03
C MET A 217 -22.78 13.62 -4.09
N LYS A 218 -22.55 13.70 -2.78
CA LYS A 218 -23.25 12.89 -1.77
C LYS A 218 -24.76 13.10 -1.83
N ASP A 219 -25.19 14.35 -1.90
CA ASP A 219 -26.61 14.73 -1.97
C ASP A 219 -27.28 14.35 -3.31
N ASN A 220 -26.47 14.16 -4.35
CA ASN A 220 -26.93 13.78 -5.69
C ASN A 220 -26.69 12.31 -6.02
N ASN A 221 -26.23 11.51 -5.06
CA ASN A 221 -26.01 10.09 -5.27
C ASN A 221 -27.29 9.38 -5.76
N GLY A 222 -27.15 8.51 -6.78
CA GLY A 222 -28.26 7.79 -7.42
C GLY A 222 -29.17 8.64 -8.33
N LYS A 223 -28.89 9.94 -8.50
CA LYS A 223 -29.63 10.84 -9.41
C LYS A 223 -28.85 11.06 -10.70
N LYS A 224 -29.54 11.39 -11.79
CA LYS A 224 -28.91 11.76 -13.08
C LYS A 224 -27.94 12.94 -12.98
N SER A 225 -28.18 13.85 -12.04
CA SER A 225 -27.30 14.99 -11.75
C SER A 225 -25.94 14.60 -11.15
N LEU A 226 -25.75 13.34 -10.73
CA LEU A 226 -24.50 12.87 -10.14
C LEU A 226 -23.32 13.04 -11.09
N LEU A 227 -23.51 12.78 -12.39
CA LEU A 227 -22.44 12.93 -13.40
C LEU A 227 -21.92 14.38 -13.45
N ASP A 228 -22.83 15.35 -13.44
CA ASP A 228 -22.46 16.76 -13.43
C ASP A 228 -21.74 17.16 -12.14
N LYS A 229 -22.14 16.58 -11.00
CA LYS A 229 -21.47 16.83 -9.71
C LYS A 229 -20.09 16.19 -9.64
N TYR A 230 -19.96 14.99 -10.19
CA TYR A 230 -18.67 14.30 -10.31
C TYR A 230 -17.70 15.11 -11.17
N ASN A 231 -18.12 15.59 -12.34
CA ASN A 231 -17.27 16.41 -13.21
C ASN A 231 -16.81 17.70 -12.50
N LYS A 232 -17.72 18.36 -11.78
CA LYS A 232 -17.37 19.54 -10.97
C LYS A 232 -16.37 19.24 -9.86
N PHE A 233 -16.49 18.08 -9.22
CA PHE A 233 -15.50 17.62 -8.25
C PHE A 233 -14.14 17.40 -8.91
N ILE A 234 -14.06 16.71 -10.05
CA ILE A 234 -12.81 16.51 -10.78
C ILE A 234 -12.16 17.84 -11.16
N GLU A 235 -12.94 18.80 -11.64
CA GLU A 235 -12.47 20.15 -11.95
C GLU A 235 -11.94 20.88 -10.70
N SER A 236 -12.69 20.83 -9.59
CA SER A 236 -12.28 21.47 -8.34
C SER A 236 -11.07 20.80 -7.68
N ALA A 237 -10.91 19.49 -7.87
CA ALA A 237 -9.82 18.70 -7.30
C ALA A 237 -8.60 18.61 -8.21
N ALA A 238 -8.61 19.23 -9.41
CA ALA A 238 -7.58 19.09 -10.43
C ALA A 238 -6.15 19.31 -9.90
N ASN A 239 -5.95 20.35 -9.08
CA ASN A 239 -4.66 20.68 -8.47
C ASN A 239 -4.24 19.74 -7.33
N HIS A 240 -5.18 18.92 -6.83
CA HIS A 240 -5.05 18.02 -5.69
C HIS A 240 -5.30 16.56 -6.07
N MET A 241 -5.32 16.24 -7.36
CA MET A 241 -5.72 14.92 -7.87
C MET A 241 -4.84 13.79 -7.32
N THR A 242 -3.59 14.05 -6.95
CA THR A 242 -2.72 13.05 -6.31
C THR A 242 -3.32 12.50 -5.02
N LEU A 243 -4.07 13.32 -4.26
CA LEU A 243 -4.77 12.89 -3.04
C LEU A 243 -6.00 12.02 -3.35
N PHE A 244 -6.70 12.33 -4.44
CA PHE A 244 -8.00 11.71 -4.76
C PHE A 244 -7.91 10.55 -5.77
N THR A 245 -6.80 10.43 -6.50
CA THR A 245 -6.55 9.37 -7.49
C THR A 245 -6.91 7.96 -6.98
N PRO A 246 -6.54 7.57 -5.74
CA PRO A 246 -6.88 6.24 -5.22
C PRO A 246 -8.38 5.97 -5.08
N LEU A 247 -9.21 7.03 -4.99
CA LEU A 247 -10.66 6.93 -4.78
C LEU A 247 -11.47 7.05 -6.09
N ILE A 248 -10.83 7.43 -7.20
CA ILE A 248 -11.50 7.63 -8.49
C ILE A 248 -12.20 6.37 -9.00
N PRO A 249 -11.60 5.16 -8.95
CA PRO A 249 -12.29 3.95 -9.41
C PRO A 249 -13.62 3.71 -8.67
N LEU A 250 -13.63 3.90 -7.35
CA LEU A 250 -14.85 3.77 -6.52
C LEU A 250 -15.89 4.83 -6.86
N LEU A 251 -15.46 6.07 -7.13
CA LEU A 251 -16.36 7.13 -7.59
C LEU A 251 -16.97 6.83 -8.96
N THR A 252 -16.21 6.24 -9.89
CA THR A 252 -16.74 5.86 -11.20
C THR A 252 -17.79 4.74 -11.09
N LEU A 253 -17.69 3.85 -10.09
CA LEU A 253 -18.73 2.86 -9.79
C LEU A 253 -20.03 3.49 -9.25
N LEU A 254 -20.00 4.69 -8.67
CA LEU A 254 -21.24 5.40 -8.33
C LEU A 254 -21.99 5.84 -9.61
N LEU A 255 -21.26 6.15 -10.68
CA LEU A 255 -21.83 6.61 -11.94
C LEU A 255 -22.54 5.48 -12.69
N THR A 256 -22.12 4.22 -12.51
CA THR A 256 -22.78 3.06 -13.12
C THR A 256 -24.12 2.72 -12.44
N ASN A 257 -24.35 3.26 -11.24
CA ASN A 257 -25.58 3.07 -10.45
C ASN A 257 -26.63 4.19 -10.64
N ILE A 258 -26.42 5.11 -11.58
CA ILE A 258 -27.37 6.17 -11.91
C ILE A 258 -28.63 5.54 -12.55
N LYS A 259 -29.81 5.81 -11.96
CA LYS A 259 -31.12 5.43 -12.51
C LYS A 259 -31.78 6.57 -13.27
#